data_AF-A0A428U748-F1
#
_entry.id   AF-A0A428U748-F1
#
_cell.length_a   1.000
_cell.length_b   1.000
_cell.length_c   1.000
_cell.angle_alpha   90.00
_cell.angle_beta   90.00
_cell.angle_gamma   90.00
#
_symmetry.space_group_name_H-M   'P 1'
#
loop_
_entity.id
_entity.type
_entity.pdbx_description
1 polymer ?
#
loop_
_entity_poly.entity_id
_entity_poly.type
_entity_poly.pdbx_seq_one_letter_code
_entity_poly.pdbx_strand_id
1 'polypeptide(L)'
;MNWASTITKNMISRAVKAGIDVVEIHAAHGHLTHQFSSPISNQRKDKVRFLLEITDLVRAVIPEDMPLFVRISGTGWFDSMKDESPESWTVADLLKVGTYPSWASTFWRSAPGGVHPKQSISIDRAQYQM
;
A
#
# COMPACT_ATOMS: atom_id res chain seq x y z
N MET A 1 1.53 8.40 -18.89
CA MET A 1 2.61 8.62 -17.90
C MET A 1 3.78 7.70 -18.23
N ASN A 2 4.67 8.08 -19.15
CA ASN A 2 5.67 7.13 -19.71
C ASN A 2 6.94 7.00 -18.86
N TRP A 3 7.23 7.96 -17.98
CA TRP A 3 8.46 7.96 -17.20
C TRP A 3 8.37 7.06 -15.95
N ALA A 4 7.26 7.10 -15.21
CA ALA A 4 7.07 6.31 -13.99
C ALA A 4 7.03 4.79 -14.28
N SER A 5 6.39 4.41 -15.39
CA SER A 5 6.39 3.03 -15.86
C SER A 5 7.78 2.56 -16.28
N THR A 6 8.55 3.41 -16.96
CA THR A 6 9.94 3.11 -17.35
C THR A 6 10.84 2.90 -16.13
N ILE A 7 10.76 3.79 -15.13
CA ILE A 7 11.55 3.66 -13.89
C ILE A 7 11.20 2.35 -13.17
N THR A 8 9.91 2.08 -13.00
CA THR A 8 9.43 0.87 -12.31
C THR A 8 9.93 -0.39 -13.02
N LYS A 9 9.75 -0.49 -14.33
CA LYS A 9 10.20 -1.64 -15.13
C LYS A 9 11.72 -1.84 -15.05
N ASN A 10 12.49 -0.77 -15.15
CA ASN A 10 13.95 -0.83 -15.08
C ASN A 10 14.44 -1.29 -13.69
N MET A 11 13.84 -0.77 -12.61
CA MET A 11 14.18 -1.16 -11.24
C MET A 11 13.91 -2.66 -11.02
N ILE A 12 12.73 -3.13 -11.39
CA ILE A 12 12.33 -4.52 -11.19
C ILE A 12 13.17 -5.46 -12.05
N SER A 13 13.44 -5.12 -13.32
CA SER A 13 14.30 -5.93 -14.19
C SER A 13 15.71 -6.10 -13.61
N ARG A 14 16.25 -5.05 -12.97
CA ARG A 14 17.54 -5.12 -12.28
C ARG A 14 17.49 -6.04 -11.06
N ALA A 15 16.43 -5.98 -10.26
CA ALA A 15 16.26 -6.86 -9.09
C ALA A 15 16.19 -8.33 -9.51
N VAL A 16 15.41 -8.66 -10.55
CA VAL A 16 15.33 -10.01 -11.10
C VAL A 16 16.70 -10.49 -11.60
N LYS A 17 17.42 -9.64 -12.36
CA LYS A 17 18.78 -9.96 -12.85
C LYS A 17 19.80 -10.14 -11.73
N ALA A 18 19.60 -9.51 -10.57
CA ALA A 18 20.44 -9.65 -9.40
C ALA A 18 20.16 -10.96 -8.61
N GLY A 19 19.17 -11.76 -9.02
CA GLY A 19 18.81 -13.01 -8.35
C GLY A 19 17.98 -12.81 -7.09
N ILE A 20 17.21 -11.71 -7.00
CA ILE A 20 16.24 -11.53 -5.91
C ILE A 20 15.07 -12.50 -6.11
N ASP A 21 14.75 -13.26 -5.06
CA ASP A 21 13.70 -14.30 -5.12
C ASP A 21 12.28 -13.79 -4.86
N VAL A 22 12.13 -12.61 -4.25
CA VAL A 22 10.83 -12.07 -3.82
C VAL A 22 10.80 -10.55 -4.00
N VAL A 23 9.68 -10.02 -4.50
CA VAL A 23 9.43 -8.58 -4.61
C VAL A 23 8.33 -8.15 -3.64
N GLU A 24 8.53 -7.02 -2.95
CA GLU A 24 7.49 -6.36 -2.15
C GLU A 24 7.26 -4.92 -2.66
N ILE A 25 6.01 -4.58 -2.97
CA ILE A 25 5.57 -3.21 -3.23
C ILE A 25 5.25 -2.54 -1.89
N HIS A 26 5.92 -1.42 -1.64
CA HIS A 26 5.70 -0.67 -0.42
C HIS A 26 4.60 0.39 -0.58
N ALA A 27 3.40 0.09 -0.07
CA ALA A 27 2.23 0.94 -0.07
C ALA A 27 1.72 1.29 1.34
N ALA A 28 2.66 1.47 2.28
CA ALA A 28 2.36 1.77 3.67
C ALA A 28 3.18 2.95 4.21
N HIS A 29 3.08 3.23 5.52
CA HIS A 29 3.92 4.18 6.28
C HIS A 29 3.93 5.63 5.79
N GLY A 30 2.96 5.99 4.95
CA GLY A 30 2.82 7.37 4.46
C GLY A 30 3.71 7.69 3.27
N HIS A 31 4.31 6.67 2.64
CA HIS A 31 4.99 6.81 1.37
C HIS A 31 4.01 7.06 0.22
N LEU A 32 4.55 7.38 -0.96
CA LEU A 32 3.80 7.84 -2.13
C LEU A 32 2.53 7.01 -2.40
N THR A 33 2.65 5.69 -2.49
CA THR A 33 1.50 4.84 -2.78
C THR A 33 0.43 4.88 -1.68
N HIS A 34 0.83 4.97 -0.40
CA HIS A 34 -0.11 5.19 0.71
C HIS A 34 -0.76 6.58 0.64
N GLN A 35 -0.01 7.61 0.23
CA GLN A 35 -0.55 8.96 0.07
C GLN A 35 -1.61 9.03 -1.03
N PHE A 36 -1.43 8.29 -2.12
CA PHE A 36 -2.45 8.20 -3.18
C PHE A 36 -3.73 7.52 -2.71
N SER A 37 -3.64 6.52 -1.84
CA SER A 37 -4.80 5.79 -1.33
C SER A 37 -5.51 6.50 -0.17
N SER A 38 -4.82 7.35 0.57
CA SER A 38 -5.39 8.05 1.72
C SER A 38 -6.20 9.29 1.34
N PRO A 39 -7.47 9.42 1.79
CA PRO A 39 -8.28 10.63 1.63
C PRO A 39 -7.65 11.88 2.27
N ILE A 40 -6.77 11.70 3.25
CA ILE A 40 -6.12 12.81 3.98
C ILE A 40 -5.13 13.54 3.06
N SER A 41 -4.39 12.79 2.25
CA SER A 41 -3.34 13.34 1.37
C SER A 41 -3.77 13.45 -0.09
N ASN A 42 -4.81 12.74 -0.52
CA ASN A 42 -5.27 12.73 -1.90
C ASN A 42 -6.78 12.93 -2.02
N GLN A 43 -7.18 14.07 -2.60
CA GLN A 43 -8.56 14.46 -2.86
C GLN A 43 -9.10 13.96 -4.22
N ARG A 44 -8.33 13.18 -4.97
CA ARG A 44 -8.78 12.58 -6.24
C ARG A 44 -9.79 11.46 -5.98
N LYS A 45 -10.63 11.18 -6.99
CA LYS A 45 -11.66 10.13 -6.93
C LYS A 45 -11.11 8.71 -7.16
N ASP A 46 -9.95 8.57 -7.82
CA ASP A 46 -9.33 7.31 -8.25
C ASP A 46 -8.23 6.80 -7.29
N LYS A 47 -8.51 6.76 -5.98
CA LYS A 47 -7.53 6.60 -4.89
C LYS A 47 -6.66 5.33 -4.94
N VAL A 48 -7.17 4.23 -5.51
CA VAL A 48 -6.42 2.95 -5.59
C VAL A 48 -5.77 2.71 -6.95
N ARG A 49 -6.12 3.49 -7.98
CA ARG A 49 -5.65 3.26 -9.37
C ARG A 49 -4.13 3.22 -9.46
N PHE A 50 -3.44 4.11 -8.74
CA PHE A 50 -1.98 4.15 -8.77
C PHE A 50 -1.34 2.85 -8.26
N LEU A 51 -1.84 2.28 -7.16
CA LEU A 51 -1.36 0.99 -6.66
C LEU A 51 -1.67 -0.15 -7.64
N LEU A 52 -2.86 -0.14 -8.26
CA LEU A 52 -3.26 -1.10 -9.30
C LEU A 52 -2.24 -1.10 -10.45
N GLU A 53 -1.99 0.06 -11.03
CA GLU A 53 -1.09 0.22 -12.17
C GLU A 53 0.35 -0.19 -11.85
N ILE A 54 0.87 0.16 -10.67
CA ILE A 54 2.21 -0.26 -10.25
C ILE A 54 2.30 -1.78 -10.09
N THR A 55 1.29 -2.41 -9.51
CA THR A 55 1.27 -3.86 -9.30
C THR A 55 1.23 -4.60 -10.64
N ASP A 56 0.39 -4.16 -11.58
CA ASP A 56 0.32 -4.74 -12.93
C ASP A 56 1.66 -4.57 -13.67
N LEU A 57 2.31 -3.41 -13.52
CA LEU A 57 3.62 -3.15 -14.11
C LEU A 57 4.72 -4.06 -13.54
N VAL A 58 4.73 -4.30 -12.22
CA VAL A 58 5.70 -5.20 -11.57
C VAL A 58 5.45 -6.64 -12.02
N ARG A 59 4.18 -7.07 -12.03
CA ARG A 59 3.78 -8.42 -12.44
C ARG A 59 4.17 -8.73 -13.88
N ALA A 60 4.10 -7.74 -14.77
CA ALA A 60 4.51 -7.87 -16.16
C ALA A 60 6.04 -8.01 -16.37
N VAL A 61 6.86 -7.82 -15.33
CA VAL A 61 8.34 -7.83 -15.42
C VAL A 61 8.97 -9.01 -14.68
N ILE A 62 8.39 -9.44 -13.56
CA ILE A 62 8.95 -10.56 -12.79
C ILE A 62 8.48 -11.92 -13.33
N PRO A 63 9.22 -13.01 -13.05
CA PRO A 63 8.78 -14.37 -13.40
C PRO A 63 7.38 -14.69 -12.86
N GLU A 64 6.65 -15.54 -13.58
CA GLU A 64 5.27 -15.88 -13.25
C GLU A 64 5.16 -16.50 -11.85
N ASP A 65 6.11 -17.35 -11.49
CA ASP A 65 6.23 -18.07 -10.22
C ASP A 65 6.88 -17.24 -9.09
N MET A 66 7.43 -16.06 -9.38
CA MET A 66 8.08 -15.23 -8.37
C MET A 66 7.05 -14.59 -7.43
N PRO A 67 7.16 -14.80 -6.10
CA PRO A 67 6.24 -14.19 -5.14
C PRO A 67 6.26 -12.66 -5.18
N LEU A 68 5.07 -12.07 -5.16
CA LEU A 68 4.87 -10.63 -5.02
C LEU A 68 4.06 -10.32 -3.76
N PHE A 69 4.60 -9.44 -2.93
CA PHE A 69 3.94 -8.92 -1.74
C PHE A 69 3.51 -7.48 -1.99
N VAL A 70 2.39 -7.08 -1.40
CA VAL A 70 2.02 -5.67 -1.26
C VAL A 70 1.88 -5.39 0.23
N ARG A 71 2.75 -4.51 0.72
CA ARG A 71 2.67 -4.01 2.08
C ARG A 71 1.81 -2.76 2.10
N ILE A 72 0.66 -2.83 2.76
CA ILE A 72 -0.34 -1.76 2.75
C ILE A 72 -0.78 -1.43 4.18
N SER A 73 -1.06 -0.16 4.44
CA SER A 73 -1.53 0.26 5.76
C SER A 73 -2.92 -0.32 6.03
N GLY A 74 -3.14 -0.89 7.23
CA GLY A 74 -4.44 -1.43 7.61
C GLY A 74 -5.48 -0.35 7.90
N THR A 75 -5.05 0.75 8.51
CA THR A 75 -5.88 1.91 8.85
C THR A 75 -5.01 3.16 8.90
N GLY A 76 -5.61 4.31 8.59
CA GLY A 76 -5.00 5.62 8.77
C GLY A 76 -4.93 6.10 10.22
N TRP A 77 -5.57 5.40 11.16
CA TRP A 77 -5.66 5.78 12.60
C TRP A 77 -6.28 7.17 12.83
N PHE A 78 -7.32 7.50 12.05
CA PHE A 78 -8.04 8.78 12.13
C PHE A 78 -9.48 8.65 12.67
N ASP A 79 -9.87 7.46 13.11
CA ASP A 79 -11.23 7.19 13.58
C ASP A 79 -11.65 8.08 14.77
N SER A 80 -10.68 8.53 15.57
CA SER A 80 -10.88 9.45 16.70
C SER A 80 -10.77 10.93 16.37
N MET A 81 -10.47 11.30 15.10
CA MET A 81 -10.26 12.68 14.65
C MET A 81 -11.16 13.04 13.45
N LYS A 82 -12.38 12.50 13.42
CA LYS A 82 -13.34 12.71 12.32
C LYS A 82 -13.75 14.16 12.11
N ASP A 83 -13.66 14.98 13.15
CA ASP A 83 -13.94 16.43 13.07
C ASP A 83 -12.86 17.18 12.25
N GLU A 84 -11.62 16.70 12.26
CA GLU A 84 -10.53 17.28 11.46
C GLU A 84 -10.45 16.67 10.05
N SER A 85 -10.74 15.38 9.93
CA SER A 85 -10.77 14.68 8.64
C SER A 85 -11.92 13.68 8.61
N PRO A 86 -13.04 13.99 7.92
CA PRO A 86 -14.23 13.16 7.95
C PRO A 86 -14.06 11.82 7.20
N GLU A 87 -13.07 11.73 6.31
CA GLU A 87 -12.72 10.50 5.59
C GLU A 87 -11.27 10.07 5.90
N SER A 88 -11.06 8.79 6.19
CA SER A 88 -9.73 8.21 6.37
C SER A 88 -9.59 6.86 5.67
N TRP A 89 -8.35 6.41 5.46
CA TRP A 89 -8.10 5.06 4.96
C TRP A 89 -8.55 4.01 6.00
N THR A 90 -9.40 3.07 5.58
CA THR A 90 -9.99 2.06 6.49
C THR A 90 -9.64 0.62 6.09
N VAL A 91 -9.88 -0.32 7.01
CA VAL A 91 -9.77 -1.76 6.74
C VAL A 91 -10.75 -2.20 5.65
N ALA A 92 -11.94 -1.59 5.57
CA ALA A 92 -12.91 -1.91 4.51
C ALA A 92 -12.38 -1.54 3.12
N ASP A 93 -11.64 -0.44 3.01
CA ASP A 93 -11.01 -0.04 1.75
C ASP A 93 -9.87 -0.97 1.37
N LEU A 94 -9.08 -1.44 2.35
CA LEU A 94 -8.10 -2.49 2.16
C LEU A 94 -8.73 -3.79 1.61
N LEU A 95 -9.87 -4.22 2.15
CA LEU A 95 -10.55 -5.44 1.69
C LEU A 95 -11.00 -5.34 0.23
N LYS A 96 -11.49 -4.17 -0.22
CA LYS A 96 -11.84 -3.94 -1.63
C LYS A 96 -10.63 -4.13 -2.54
N VAL A 97 -9.47 -3.62 -2.13
CA VAL A 97 -8.21 -3.76 -2.87
C VAL A 97 -7.80 -5.24 -2.98
N GLY A 98 -8.00 -6.04 -1.93
CA GLY A 98 -7.71 -7.47 -1.95
C GLY A 98 -8.58 -8.32 -2.91
N THR A 99 -9.70 -7.79 -3.40
CA THR A 99 -10.61 -8.53 -4.32
C THR A 99 -10.26 -8.40 -5.81
N TYR A 100 -9.21 -7.67 -6.18
CA TYR A 100 -8.83 -7.49 -7.59
C TYR A 100 -8.26 -8.79 -8.20
N PRO A 101 -8.83 -9.29 -9.32
CA PRO A 101 -8.52 -10.63 -9.85
C PRO A 101 -7.08 -10.87 -10.29
N SER A 102 -6.36 -9.84 -10.74
CA SER A 102 -4.95 -9.97 -11.17
C SER A 102 -3.99 -10.28 -10.02
N TRP A 103 -4.49 -10.33 -8.77
CA TRP A 103 -3.70 -10.32 -7.55
C TRP A 103 -3.95 -11.53 -6.64
N ALA A 104 -4.54 -12.60 -7.17
CA ALA A 104 -4.78 -13.82 -6.41
C ALA A 104 -3.49 -14.46 -5.83
N SER A 105 -2.32 -14.16 -6.43
CA SER A 105 -0.98 -14.57 -5.97
C SER A 105 -0.22 -13.50 -5.19
N THR A 106 -0.87 -12.38 -4.84
CA THR A 106 -0.27 -11.28 -4.08
C THR A 106 -0.57 -11.43 -2.60
N PHE A 107 0.48 -11.43 -1.77
CA PHE A 107 0.34 -11.50 -0.32
C PHE A 107 0.25 -10.10 0.30
N TRP A 108 -0.77 -9.89 1.13
CA TRP A 108 -1.03 -8.61 1.78
C TRP A 108 -0.46 -8.57 3.19
N ARG A 109 0.43 -7.61 3.46
CA ARG A 109 0.94 -7.35 4.81
C ARG A 109 0.36 -6.05 5.33
N SER A 110 -0.37 -6.13 6.43
CA SER A 110 -0.87 -4.96 7.15
C SER A 110 0.27 -4.25 7.88
N ALA A 111 0.27 -2.92 7.82
CA ALA A 111 1.19 -2.06 8.54
C ALA A 111 0.42 -0.93 9.26
N PRO A 112 1.01 -0.32 10.31
CA PRO A 112 0.47 0.91 10.87
C PRO A 112 0.48 2.05 9.84
N GLY A 113 -0.29 3.12 10.11
CA GLY A 113 -0.44 4.29 9.25
C GLY A 113 0.86 5.09 9.06
N GLY A 114 0.75 6.37 8.72
CA GLY A 114 1.93 7.24 8.52
C GLY A 114 1.66 8.54 7.76
N VAL A 115 0.42 8.80 7.36
CA VAL A 115 0.12 9.86 6.39
C VAL A 115 0.03 11.25 7.03
N HIS A 116 -0.21 11.33 8.34
CA HIS A 116 -0.40 12.61 9.00
C HIS A 116 0.25 12.62 10.41
N PRO A 117 0.92 13.72 10.80
CA PRO A 117 1.65 13.80 12.07
C PRO A 117 0.75 13.71 13.31
N LYS A 118 -0.52 14.09 13.21
CA LYS A 118 -1.50 13.95 14.29
C LYS A 118 -2.09 12.54 14.45
N GLN A 119 -1.74 11.58 13.58
CA GLN A 119 -2.21 10.21 13.76
C GLN A 119 -1.78 9.71 15.15
N SER A 120 -2.68 9.00 15.85
CA SER A 120 -2.34 8.42 17.15
C SER A 120 -2.63 6.93 17.13
N ILE A 121 -1.61 6.12 17.39
CA ILE A 121 -1.78 4.71 17.69
C ILE A 121 -2.01 4.64 19.19
N SER A 122 -3.25 4.41 19.61
CA SER A 122 -3.57 4.18 21.01
C SER A 122 -3.01 2.82 21.44
N ILE A 123 -1.85 2.84 22.09
CA ILE A 123 -1.35 1.66 22.80
C ILE A 123 -2.01 1.67 24.17
N ASP A 124 -3.08 0.89 24.33
CA ASP A 124 -3.63 0.63 25.66
C ASP A 124 -2.66 -0.25 26.44
N ARG A 125 -1.96 0.34 27.41
CA ARG A 125 -1.03 -0.40 28.28
C ARG A 125 -1.74 -1.40 29.19
N ALA A 126 -3.07 -1.32 29.34
CA ALA A 126 -3.83 -2.26 30.17
C ALA A 126 -3.94 -3.66 29.53
N GLN A 127 -3.72 -3.79 28.21
CA GLN A 127 -3.76 -5.09 27.52
C GLN A 127 -2.41 -5.82 27.47
N TYR A 128 -1.34 -5.21 28.00
CA TYR A 128 0.03 -5.72 27.99
C TYR A 128 0.62 -5.87 29.41
N GLN A 129 -0.21 -6.24 30.39
CA GLN A 129 0.29 -6.72 31.68
C GLN A 129 0.15 -8.25 31.72
N MET A 130 1.31 -8.93 31.60
CA MET A 130 1.47 -10.32 32.02
C MET A 130 1.64 -10.39 33.54
#